data_AF-A0A2H3GA42-F1
#
_entry.id   AF-A0A2H3GA42-F1
#
_cell.length_a   1.000
_cell.length_b   1.000
_cell.length_c   1.000
_cell.angle_alpha   90.00
_cell.angle_beta   90.00
_cell.angle_gamma   90.00
#
_symmetry.space_group_name_H-M   'P 1'
#
loop_
_entity.id
_entity.type
_entity.pdbx_description
1 polymer ?
#
loop_
_entity_poly.entity_id
_entity_poly.type
_entity_poly.pdbx_seq_one_letter_code
_entity_poly.pdbx_strand_id
1 'polypeptide(L)'
;MEARVSETKKKLLEAGRKAQECKDKAKNVFEEDEFKENQAFQQWAVMNYPQLLAMYNEYQAEDGAYIGALQAHSANEAMEWQEKKNWVYFQKTHGDDQFEKVFVIILPED
;
A
#
# COMPACT_ATOMS: atom_id res chain seq x y z
N MET A 1 -20.16 15.82 -4.27
CA MET A 1 -19.58 14.54 -3.83
C MET A 1 -18.36 14.17 -4.67
N GLU A 2 -18.38 14.38 -5.98
CA GLU A 2 -17.23 14.22 -6.88
C GLU A 2 -15.94 14.92 -6.42
N ALA A 3 -16.02 16.16 -5.92
CA ALA A 3 -14.85 16.87 -5.38
C ALA A 3 -14.17 16.13 -4.20
N ARG A 4 -14.95 15.44 -3.36
CA ARG A 4 -14.44 14.65 -2.22
C ARG A 4 -13.77 13.36 -2.70
N VAL A 5 -14.33 12.72 -3.73
CA VAL A 5 -13.71 11.54 -4.37
C VAL A 5 -12.38 11.95 -5.01
N SER A 6 -12.32 13.08 -5.71
CA SER A 6 -11.07 13.58 -6.31
C SER A 6 -10.01 13.95 -5.27
N GLU A 7 -10.40 14.60 -4.16
CA GLU A 7 -9.48 14.94 -3.09
C GLU A 7 -8.90 13.70 -2.41
N THR A 8 -9.75 12.74 -2.03
CA THR A 8 -9.32 11.49 -1.38
C THR A 8 -8.48 10.63 -2.31
N LYS A 9 -8.79 10.61 -3.62
CA LYS A 9 -7.94 9.98 -4.64
C LYS A 9 -6.53 10.55 -4.65
N LYS A 10 -6.39 11.88 -4.63
CA LYS A 10 -5.07 12.55 -4.62
C LYS A 10 -4.27 12.22 -3.37
N LYS A 11 -4.90 12.22 -2.20
CA LYS A 11 -4.24 11.86 -0.93
C LYS A 11 -3.80 10.40 -0.92
N LEU A 12 -4.65 9.49 -1.40
CA LEU A 12 -4.30 8.08 -1.57
C LEU A 12 -3.09 7.90 -2.50
N LEU A 13 -3.07 8.59 -3.64
CA LEU A 13 -1.95 8.53 -4.59
C LEU A 13 -0.65 9.05 -3.95
N GLU A 14 -0.70 10.16 -3.23
CA GLU A 14 0.46 10.73 -2.54
C GLU A 14 0.97 9.79 -1.42
N ALA A 15 0.09 9.31 -0.55
CA ALA A 15 0.42 8.41 0.55
C ALA A 15 0.97 7.07 0.02
N GLY A 16 0.37 6.53 -1.03
CA GLY A 16 0.81 5.30 -1.68
C GLY A 16 2.20 5.42 -2.31
N ARG A 17 2.49 6.53 -3.00
CA ARG A 17 3.83 6.79 -3.55
C ARG A 17 4.88 6.89 -2.44
N LYS A 18 4.60 7.64 -1.36
CA LYS A 18 5.48 7.75 -0.19
C LYS A 18 5.72 6.38 0.46
N ALA A 19 4.67 5.58 0.64
CA ALA A 19 4.77 4.25 1.22
C ALA A 19 5.59 3.30 0.31
N GLN A 20 5.42 3.37 -1.01
CA GLN A 20 6.18 2.55 -1.95
C GLN A 20 7.66 2.94 -1.96
N GLU A 21 7.97 4.24 -2.06
CA GLU A 21 9.36 4.72 -1.98
C GLU A 21 10.03 4.32 -0.65
N CYS A 22 9.29 4.37 0.45
CA CYS A 22 9.76 3.93 1.75
C CYS A 22 10.01 2.41 1.79
N LYS A 23 9.12 1.62 1.17
CA LYS A 23 9.25 0.16 1.06
C LYS A 23 10.48 -0.22 0.24
N ASP A 24 10.71 0.44 -0.89
CA ASP A 24 11.84 0.18 -1.78
C ASP A 24 13.17 0.52 -1.08
N LYS A 25 13.22 1.64 -0.34
CA LYS A 25 14.38 1.98 0.50
C LYS A 25 14.62 0.95 1.60
N ALA A 26 13.57 0.53 2.31
CA ALA A 26 13.68 -0.50 3.34
C ALA A 26 14.17 -1.83 2.75
N LYS A 27 13.71 -2.21 1.55
CA LYS A 27 14.17 -3.40 0.83
C LYS A 27 15.66 -3.32 0.53
N ASN A 28 16.16 -2.21 0.00
CA ASN A 28 17.58 -2.04 -0.29
C ASN A 28 18.43 -2.18 0.97
N VAL A 29 18.04 -1.52 2.07
CA VAL A 29 18.75 -1.61 3.35
C VAL A 29 18.71 -3.04 3.91
N PHE A 30 17.56 -3.71 3.80
CA PHE A 30 17.45 -5.12 4.19
C PHE A 30 18.37 -5.99 3.35
N GLU A 31 18.45 -5.82 2.04
CA GLU A 31 19.32 -6.62 1.17
C GLU A 31 20.81 -6.43 1.50
N GLU A 32 21.21 -5.23 1.90
CA GLU A 32 22.58 -4.88 2.31
C GLU A 32 22.93 -5.26 3.77
N ASP A 33 21.95 -5.55 4.61
CA ASP A 33 22.19 -5.91 6.02
C ASP A 33 22.80 -7.33 6.15
N GLU A 34 24.07 -7.41 6.53
CA GLU A 34 24.79 -8.68 6.78
C GLU A 34 24.40 -9.35 8.11
N PHE A 35 23.74 -8.63 9.02
CA PHE A 35 23.35 -9.11 10.35
C PHE A 35 21.88 -9.55 10.42
N LYS A 36 21.16 -9.55 9.29
CA LYS A 36 19.81 -10.12 9.22
C LYS A 36 19.90 -11.64 9.43
N GLU A 37 19.66 -12.09 10.66
CA GLU A 37 19.72 -13.51 11.03
C GLU A 37 18.57 -14.31 10.40
N ASN A 38 18.63 -14.60 9.09
CA ASN A 38 17.58 -15.27 8.31
C ASN A 38 16.17 -14.68 8.48
N GLN A 39 16.06 -13.44 8.98
CA GLN A 39 14.79 -12.80 9.27
C GLN A 39 14.04 -12.51 7.97
N ALA A 40 12.73 -12.73 7.97
CA ALA A 40 11.89 -12.30 6.86
C ALA A 40 11.83 -10.77 6.82
N PHE A 41 11.75 -10.18 5.62
CA PHE A 41 11.71 -8.73 5.43
C PHE A 41 10.66 -8.04 6.31
N GLN A 42 9.46 -8.62 6.45
CA GLN A 42 8.39 -8.06 7.29
C GLN A 42 8.82 -7.89 8.75
N GLN A 43 9.46 -8.93 9.32
CA GLN A 43 9.89 -8.92 10.72
C GLN A 43 11.02 -7.92 10.92
N TRP A 44 12.00 -7.95 10.00
CA TRP A 44 13.12 -7.03 10.03
C TRP A 44 12.67 -5.57 9.91
N ALA A 45 11.73 -5.26 9.00
CA ALA A 45 11.27 -3.90 8.77
C ALA A 45 10.51 -3.33 9.97
N VAL A 46 9.75 -4.15 10.70
CA VAL A 46 9.05 -3.72 11.93
C VAL A 46 10.06 -3.32 13.01
N MET A 47 11.20 -4.01 13.10
CA MET A 47 12.22 -3.74 14.13
C MET A 47 13.19 -2.62 13.73
N ASN A 48 13.61 -2.59 12.47
CA ASN A 48 14.74 -1.77 12.00
C ASN A 48 14.31 -0.60 11.11
N TYR A 49 13.07 -0.61 10.61
CA TYR A 49 12.57 0.41 9.69
C TYR A 49 11.15 0.87 10.05
N PRO A 50 10.91 1.35 11.29
CA PRO A 50 9.57 1.66 11.79
C PRO A 50 8.84 2.73 10.96
N GLN A 51 9.57 3.59 10.24
CA GLN A 51 8.95 4.54 9.31
C GLN A 51 8.16 3.84 8.17
N LEU A 52 8.52 2.61 7.76
CA LEU A 52 7.76 1.87 6.76
C LEU A 52 6.36 1.53 7.29
N LEU A 53 6.26 1.07 8.53
CA LEU A 53 4.97 0.77 9.15
C LEU A 53 4.11 2.04 9.27
N ALA A 54 4.71 3.17 9.64
CA ALA A 54 4.01 4.45 9.73
C ALA A 54 3.45 4.89 8.36
N MET A 55 4.27 4.86 7.30
CA MET A 55 3.85 5.23 5.95
C MET A 55 2.80 4.27 5.38
N TYR A 56 2.93 2.97 5.68
CA TYR A 56 1.93 1.99 5.27
C TYR A 56 0.58 2.21 5.95
N ASN A 57 0.57 2.55 7.24
CA ASN A 57 -0.66 2.88 7.97
C ASN A 57 -1.32 4.16 7.43
N GLU A 58 -0.52 5.17 7.05
CA GLU A 58 -1.04 6.39 6.40
C GLU A 58 -1.70 6.06 5.06
N TYR A 59 -1.05 5.24 4.22
CA TYR A 59 -1.65 4.72 2.99
C TYR A 59 -2.98 3.99 3.26
N GLN A 60 -3.04 3.10 4.26
CA GLN A 60 -4.27 2.37 4.59
C GLN A 60 -5.41 3.29 5.06
N ALA A 61 -5.07 4.36 5.80
CA ALA A 61 -6.05 5.35 6.22
C ALA A 61 -6.63 6.11 5.03
N GLU A 62 -5.79 6.57 4.10
CA GLU A 62 -6.23 7.29 2.90
C GLU A 62 -6.98 6.36 1.91
N ASP A 63 -6.61 5.09 1.83
CA ASP A 63 -7.34 4.09 1.06
C ASP A 63 -8.75 3.87 1.62
N GLY A 64 -8.88 3.77 2.95
CA GLY A 64 -10.18 3.73 3.62
C GLY A 64 -11.00 4.99 3.39
N ALA A 65 -10.37 6.17 3.40
CA ALA A 65 -11.03 7.44 3.13
C ALA A 65 -11.55 7.53 1.68
N TYR A 66 -10.76 7.06 0.71
CA TYR A 66 -11.15 6.99 -0.70
C TYR A 66 -12.31 6.01 -0.93
N ILE A 67 -12.25 4.80 -0.36
CA ILE A 67 -13.36 3.83 -0.43
C ILE A 67 -14.62 4.42 0.18
N GLY A 68 -14.53 5.07 1.34
CA GLY A 68 -15.68 5.72 1.97
C GLY A 68 -16.26 6.87 1.12
N ALA A 69 -15.40 7.62 0.42
CA ALA A 69 -15.83 8.66 -0.50
C ALA A 69 -16.52 8.06 -1.74
N LEU A 70 -15.99 6.97 -2.31
CA LEU A 70 -16.62 6.24 -3.40
C LEU A 70 -17.99 5.69 -2.99
N GLN A 71 -18.09 5.02 -1.84
CA GLN A 71 -19.36 4.47 -1.35
C GLN A 71 -20.44 5.55 -1.18
N ALA A 72 -20.07 6.74 -0.71
CA ALA A 72 -20.98 7.87 -0.58
C ALA A 72 -21.37 8.50 -1.93
N HIS A 73 -20.55 8.33 -2.97
CA HIS A 73 -20.80 8.87 -4.30
C HIS A 73 -21.54 7.89 -5.22
N SER A 74 -21.04 6.66 -5.31
CA SER A 74 -21.53 5.57 -6.16
C SER A 74 -21.13 4.21 -5.56
N ALA A 75 -22.13 3.44 -5.13
CA ALA A 75 -21.89 2.08 -4.62
C ALA A 75 -21.30 1.14 -5.69
N ASN A 76 -21.65 1.35 -6.97
CA ASN A 76 -21.11 0.56 -8.07
C ASN A 76 -19.63 0.83 -8.28
N GLU A 77 -19.20 2.10 -8.32
CA GLU A 77 -17.78 2.45 -8.46
C GLU A 77 -16.95 1.95 -7.27
N ALA A 78 -17.51 2.01 -6.06
CA ALA A 78 -16.86 1.45 -4.88
C ALA A 78 -16.67 -0.07 -5.00
N MET A 79 -17.66 -0.78 -5.53
CA MET A 79 -17.60 -2.24 -5.75
C MET A 79 -16.56 -2.59 -6.83
N GLU A 80 -16.59 -1.91 -7.97
CA GLU A 80 -15.61 -2.09 -9.05
C GLU A 80 -14.17 -1.84 -8.56
N TRP A 81 -13.98 -0.79 -7.75
CA TRP A 81 -12.69 -0.51 -7.14
C TRP A 81 -12.24 -1.63 -6.20
N GLN A 82 -13.14 -2.14 -5.36
CA GLN A 82 -12.83 -3.24 -4.45
C GLN A 82 -12.48 -4.54 -5.19
N GLU A 83 -13.20 -4.86 -6.28
CA GLU A 83 -12.91 -6.02 -7.13
C GLU A 83 -11.54 -5.88 -7.80
N LYS A 84 -11.23 -4.71 -8.35
CA LYS A 84 -9.90 -4.41 -8.93
C LYS A 84 -8.81 -4.58 -7.90
N LYS A 85 -8.99 -4.05 -6.68
CA LYS A 85 -8.03 -4.23 -5.58
C LYS A 85 -7.82 -5.69 -5.22
N ASN A 86 -8.89 -6.46 -5.08
CA ASN A 86 -8.78 -7.88 -4.77
C ASN A 86 -8.02 -8.65 -5.86
N TRP A 87 -8.27 -8.33 -7.13
CA TRP A 87 -7.54 -8.92 -8.25
C TRP A 87 -6.06 -8.55 -8.25
N VAL A 88 -5.71 -7.26 -8.11
CA VAL A 88 -4.31 -6.82 -8.03
C VAL A 88 -3.60 -7.42 -6.82
N TYR A 89 -4.26 -7.46 -5.67
CA TYR A 89 -3.75 -8.10 -4.46
C TYR A 89 -3.41 -9.57 -4.72
N PHE A 90 -4.34 -10.32 -5.30
CA PHE A 90 -4.13 -11.72 -5.67
C PHE A 90 -2.91 -11.89 -6.59
N GLN A 91 -2.78 -11.07 -7.63
CA GLN A 91 -1.63 -11.11 -8.55
C GLN A 91 -0.31 -10.86 -7.81
N LYS A 92 -0.25 -9.86 -6.93
CA LYS A 92 0.96 -9.56 -6.14
C LYS A 92 1.31 -10.68 -5.16
N THR A 93 0.33 -11.26 -4.47
CA THR A 93 0.60 -12.28 -3.45
C THR A 93 0.92 -13.67 -4.03
N HIS A 94 0.46 -13.96 -5.24
CA HIS A 94 0.73 -15.24 -5.92
C HIS A 94 2.00 -15.23 -6.78
N GLY A 95 2.63 -14.06 -6.98
CA GLY A 95 3.95 -13.97 -7.63
C GLY A 95 5.07 -14.60 -6.82
N ASP A 96 6.24 -14.77 -7.43
CA ASP A 96 7.42 -15.35 -6.76
C ASP A 96 8.14 -14.32 -5.87
N ASP A 97 7.94 -13.01 -6.11
CA ASP A 97 8.58 -11.95 -5.34
C ASP A 97 7.98 -11.87 -3.93
N GLN A 98 8.74 -12.33 -2.93
CA GLN A 98 8.36 -12.31 -1.52
C GLN A 98 8.20 -10.88 -0.97
N PHE A 99 8.91 -9.89 -1.53
CA PHE A 99 8.79 -8.49 -1.10
C PHE A 99 7.45 -7.89 -1.54
N GLU A 100 6.92 -8.30 -2.69
CA GLU A 100 5.61 -7.84 -3.16
C GLU A 100 4.44 -8.34 -2.32
N LYS A 101 4.65 -9.38 -1.52
CA LYS A 101 3.63 -9.96 -0.62
C LYS A 101 3.50 -9.21 0.71
N VAL A 102 4.46 -8.34 1.03
CA VAL A 102 4.50 -7.59 2.29
C VAL A 102 4.27 -6.11 2.03
N PHE A 103 3.51 -5.44 2.90
CA PHE A 103 3.15 -4.02 2.76
C PHE A 103 2.56 -3.75 1.37
N VAL A 104 1.50 -4.48 1.01
CA VAL A 104 0.90 -4.43 -0.33
C VAL A 104 0.19 -3.09 -0.53
N ILE A 105 0.66 -2.32 -1.50
CA ILE A 105 0.15 -1.00 -1.89
C ILE A 105 -0.53 -1.14 -3.25
N ILE A 106 -1.78 -0.69 -3.35
CA ILE A 106 -2.60 -0.74 -4.58
C ILE A 106 -3.21 0.64 -4.76
N LEU A 107 -2.88 1.28 -5.89
CA LEU A 107 -3.30 2.64 -6.17
C LEU A 107 -4.33 2.69 -7.29
N PRO A 108 -5.29 3.62 -7.24
CA PRO A 108 -6.14 3.91 -8.38
C PRO A 108 -5.27 4.44 -9.53
N GLU A 109 -5.77 4.33 -10.75
CA GLU A 109 -5.12 5.00 -11.90
C GLU A 109 -5.16 6.52 -11.70
N ASP A 110 -4.13 7.25 -12.15
CA ASP A 110 -4.10 8.71 -12.07
C ASP A 110 -5.24 9.37 -12.87
#